data_AF-A0A7C4Q226-F1
#
_entry.id   AF-A0A7C4Q226-F1
#
_cell.length_a   1.000
_cell.length_b   1.000
_cell.length_c   1.000
_cell.angle_alpha   90.00
_cell.angle_beta   90.00
_cell.angle_gamma   90.00
#
_symmetry.space_group_name_H-M   'P 1'
#
loop_
_entity.id
_entity.type
_entity.pdbx_description
1 polymer ?
#
loop_
_entity_poly.entity_id
_entity_poly.type
_entity_poly.pdbx_seq_one_letter_code
_entity_poly.pdbx_strand_id
1 'polypeptide(L)' 'MFKAIFPDSKIWREIIESICALVEEGAFVANSDGIKLRAMDPSRIAMIDLDIPKSAFEYY' A
#
# COMPACT_ATOMS: atom_id res chain seq x y z
N MET A 1 -14.41 -10.56 -7.50
CA MET A 1 -13.94 -10.57 -6.09
C MET A 1 -12.43 -10.32 -6.14
N PHE A 2 -11.92 -9.34 -5.40
CA PHE A 2 -10.48 -9.02 -5.37
C PHE A 2 -9.74 -9.97 -4.40
N LYS A 3 -8.55 -10.44 -4.76
CA LYS A 3 -7.71 -11.30 -3.92
C LYS A 3 -6.23 -11.08 -4.26
N ALA A 4 -5.42 -10.75 -3.26
CA ALA A 4 -3.98 -10.64 -3.38
C ALA A 4 -3.30 -11.39 -2.22
N ILE A 5 -2.18 -12.07 -2.49
CA ILE A 5 -1.41 -12.83 -1.49
C ILE A 5 0.05 -12.38 -1.55
N PHE A 6 0.56 -11.83 -0.44
CA PHE A 6 1.98 -11.57 -0.30
C PHE A 6 2.77 -12.86 -0.02
N PRO A 7 4.02 -12.97 -0.53
CA PRO A 7 4.89 -14.13 -0.24
C PRO A 7 5.32 -14.21 1.22
N ASP A 8 5.44 -13.06 1.90
CA ASP A 8 5.69 -12.98 3.34
C ASP A 8 4.82 -11.90 3.98
N SER A 9 4.09 -12.29 5.04
CA SER A 9 3.34 -11.38 5.90
C SER A 9 4.15 -10.21 6.47
N LYS A 10 5.46 -10.39 6.68
CA LYS A 10 6.35 -9.34 7.20
C LYS A 10 6.46 -8.15 6.26
N ILE A 11 6.49 -8.40 4.96
CA ILE A 11 6.55 -7.34 3.92
C ILE A 11 5.32 -6.44 4.06
N TRP A 12 4.13 -7.04 4.16
CA TRP A 12 2.90 -6.27 4.34
C TRP A 12 2.91 -5.47 5.65
N ARG A 13 3.34 -6.08 6.75
CA ARG A 13 3.44 -5.38 8.05
C ARG A 13 4.36 -4.17 7.97
N GLU A 14 5.56 -4.33 7.42
CA GLU A 14 6.55 -3.25 7.34
C GLU A 14 6.10 -2.10 6.43
N ILE A 15 5.40 -2.40 5.32
CA ILE A 15 4.77 -1.39 4.46
C ILE A 15 3.74 -0.59 5.26
N ILE A 16 2.84 -1.27 5.98
CA ILE A 16 1.79 -0.60 6.77
C ILE A 16 2.38 0.23 7.91
N GLU A 17 3.34 -0.31 8.66
CA GLU A 17 4.02 0.42 9.74
C GLU A 17 4.70 1.70 9.22
N SER A 18 5.31 1.64 8.03
CA SER A 18 5.94 2.80 7.40
C SER A 18 4.92 3.87 6.98
N ILE A 19 3.75 3.46 6.50
CA ILE A 19 2.67 4.37 6.09
C ILE A 19 2.05 5.05 7.31
N CYS A 20 1.75 4.27 8.35
CA CYS A 20 1.15 4.77 9.60
C CYS A 20 2.01 5.80 10.34
N ALA A 21 3.30 5.90 10.03
CA ALA A 21 4.17 6.94 10.58
C ALA A 21 3.82 8.36 10.10
N LEU A 22 3.07 8.50 8.99
CA LEU A 22 2.75 9.81 8.39
C LEU A 22 1.25 10.03 8.19
N VAL A 23 0.45 8.97 8.03
CA VAL A 23 -1.00 9.09 7.75
C VAL A 23 -1.81 8.16 8.65
N GLU A 24 -2.96 8.65 9.13
CA GLU A 24 -3.88 7.86 9.96
C GLU A 24 -4.81 6.98 9.10
N GLU A 25 -5.19 7.46 7.91
CA GLU A 25 -6.08 6.77 6.98
C GLU A 25 -5.63 6.97 5.53
N GLY A 26 -6.03 6.02 4.67
CA GLY A 26 -5.74 6.07 3.25
C GLY A 26 -6.56 5.04 2.47
N ALA A 27 -6.70 5.25 1.17
CA ALA A 27 -7.43 4.36 0.29
C ALA A 27 -6.47 3.53 -0.57
N PHE A 28 -6.55 2.21 -0.45
CA PHE A 28 -5.89 1.30 -1.38
C PHE A 28 -6.73 1.16 -2.65
N VAL A 29 -6.13 1.46 -3.80
CA VAL A 29 -6.73 1.30 -5.12
C VAL A 29 -6.12 0.07 -5.78
N ALA A 30 -6.90 -1.00 -5.90
CA ALA A 30 -6.52 -2.21 -6.60
C ALA A 30 -7.04 -2.20 -8.05
N ASN A 31 -6.16 -2.41 -9.02
CA ASN A 31 -6.51 -2.54 -10.43
C ASN A 31 -5.72 -3.69 -11.09
N SER A 32 -5.77 -3.84 -12.42
CA SER A 32 -5.08 -4.91 -13.15
C SER A 32 -3.55 -4.90 -13.08
N ASP A 33 -2.96 -3.80 -12.62
CA ASP A 33 -1.51 -3.59 -12.60
C ASP A 33 -0.92 -3.77 -11.20
N GLY A 34 -1.75 -3.60 -10.15
CA GLY A 34 -1.32 -3.71 -8.76
C GLY A 34 -2.18 -2.89 -7.80
N ILE A 35 -1.63 -2.67 -6.61
CA ILE A 35 -2.25 -1.87 -5.55
C ILE A 35 -1.49 -0.56 -5.42
N LYS A 36 -2.23 0.56 -5.36
CA LYS A 36 -1.66 1.89 -5.11
C LYS A 36 -2.30 2.55 -3.90
N LEU A 37 -1.56 3.43 -3.22
CA LEU A 37 -2.09 4.32 -2.20
C LEU A 37 -1.39 5.68 -2.30
N ARG A 38 -2.19 6.74 -2.34
CA ARG A 38 -1.70 8.12 -2.22
C ARG A 38 -2.41 8.81 -1.09
N ALA A 39 -1.64 9.38 -0.16
CA ALA A 39 -2.17 10.10 0.97
C ALA A 39 -1.22 11.25 1.36
N MET A 40 -1.80 12.37 1.76
CA MET A 40 -1.07 13.49 2.36
C MET A 40 -1.04 13.31 3.87
N ASP A 41 0.05 13.68 4.52
CA ASP A 41 0.07 13.81 5.97
C ASP A 41 -0.91 14.92 6.44
N PRO A 42 -1.32 14.95 7.73
CA PRO A 42 -2.28 15.94 8.23
C PRO A 42 -1.85 17.40 8.00
N SER A 43 -0.54 17.69 8.04
CA SER A 43 -0.01 19.04 7.79
C SER A 43 0.08 19.40 6.31
N ARG A 44 -0.12 18.43 5.41
CA ARG A 44 -0.03 18.55 3.94
C ARG A 44 1.35 19.00 3.43
N ILE A 45 2.40 18.61 4.14
CA ILE A 45 3.80 18.91 3.78
C ILE A 45 4.44 17.72 3.06
N ALA A 46 4.04 16.49 3.41
CA ALA A 46 4.55 15.24 2.88
C ALA A 46 3.43 14.42 2.23
N MET A 47 3.81 13.68 1.19
CA MET A 47 2.92 12.76 0.49
C MET A 47 3.53 11.36 0.50
N ILE A 48 2.71 10.38 0.82
CA ILE A 48 3.01 8.97 0.54
C ILE A 48 2.49 8.66 -0.86
N ASP A 49 3.35 8.07 -1.70
CA ASP A 49 2.97 7.43 -2.96
C ASP A 49 3.46 5.97 -2.93
N LEU A 50 2.57 5.05 -2.60
CA LEU A 50 2.81 3.61 -2.61
C LEU A 50 2.37 3.02 -3.95
N ASP A 51 3.25 2.28 -4.60
CA ASP A 51 2.96 1.47 -5.78
C ASP A 51 3.47 0.03 -5.57
N ILE A 52 2.55 -0.92 -5.44
CA ILE A 52 2.85 -2.34 -5.32
C ILE A 52 2.43 -3.03 -6.63
N PRO A 53 3.36 -3.38 -7.52
CA PRO A 53 3.03 -4.03 -8.78
C PRO A 53 2.50 -5.45 -8.52
N LYS A 54 1.62 -5.95 -9.40
CA LYS A 54 1.06 -7.32 -9.30
C LYS A 54 2.10 -8.43 -9.17
N SER A 55 3.30 -8.22 -9.72
CA SER A 55 4.41 -9.18 -9.66
C SER A 55 5.03 -9.33 -8.26
N ALA A 56 4.69 -8.44 -7.32
CA ALA A 56 5.13 -8.53 -5.92
C ALA A 56 4.29 -9.52 -5.09
N PHE A 57 3.17 -10.02 -5.64
CA PHE A 57 2.28 -10.96 -4.98
C PHE A 57 2.47 -12.37 -5.55
N GLU A 58 2.31 -13.40 -4.72
CA GLU A 58 2.21 -14.79 -5.17
C GLU A 58 0.91 -15.04 -5.94
N TYR A 59 -0.13 -14.30 -5.59
CA TYR A 59 -1.43 -14.31 -6.26
C TYR A 59 -1.98 -12.90 -6.31
N TYR A 60 -2.51 -12.50 -7.47
CA TYR A 60 -3.13 -11.18 -7.68
C TYR A 60 -4.24 -11.26 -8.73
#